data_AF-A0A4Q9DG91-F1
#
_entry.id   AF-A0A4Q9DG91-F1
#
_cell.length_a   1.000
_cell.length_b   1.000
_cell.length_c   1.000
_cell.angle_alpha   90.00
_cell.angle_beta   90.00
_cell.angle_gamma   90.00
#
_symmetry.space_group_name_H-M   'P 1'
#
loop_
_entity.id
_entity.type
_entity.pdbx_description
1 polymer ?
#
loop_
_entity_poly.entity_id
_entity_poly.type
_entity_poly.pdbx_seq_one_letter_code
_entity_poly.pdbx_strand_id
1 'polypeptide(L)' 'MYGKLACFLLLACAMLIHDIPKCKQATRHDRLAYILILAPLLYLGIVFIWGKSWPNLDTLFNLFAPPARQIVRWLDPAST' A
#
# COMPACT_ATOMS: atom_id res chain seq x y z
N MET A 1 -16.75 4.39 -13.77
CA MET A 1 -15.37 4.92 -13.67
C MET A 1 -15.33 6.26 -12.95
N TYR A 2 -16.15 7.25 -13.33
CA TYR A 2 -16.13 8.59 -12.72
C TYR A 2 -16.34 8.61 -11.19
N GLY A 3 -17.23 7.79 -10.63
CA GLY A 3 -17.43 7.72 -9.18
C GLY A 3 -16.19 7.21 -8.42
N LYS A 4 -15.50 6.19 -8.97
CA LYS A 4 -14.25 5.68 -8.39
C LYS A 4 -13.14 6.71 -8.46
N LEU A 5 -13.04 7.42 -9.58
CA LEU A 5 -12.09 8.53 -9.77
C LEU A 5 -12.36 9.67 -8.79
N ALA A 6 -13.61 10.13 -8.67
CA ALA A 6 -14.00 11.18 -7.74
C ALA A 6 -13.71 10.81 -6.29
N CYS A 7 -14.02 9.57 -5.89
CA CYS A 7 -13.70 9.04 -4.56
C CYS A 7 -12.19 9.05 -4.31
N PHE A 8 -11.41 8.51 -5.25
CA PHE A 8 -9.95 8.50 -5.13
C PHE A 8 -9.36 9.91 -5.06
N LEU A 9 -9.82 10.83 -5.90
CA LEU A 9 -9.36 12.23 -5.88
C LEU A 9 -9.72 12.93 -4.56
N LEU A 10 -10.91 12.70 -4.02
CA LEU A 10 -11.32 13.29 -2.74
C LEU A 10 -10.41 12.81 -1.61
N LEU A 11 -10.16 11.50 -1.52
CA LEU A 11 -9.26 10.92 -0.52
C LEU A 11 -7.81 11.40 -0.70
N ALA A 12 -7.32 11.43 -1.94
CA ALA A 12 -5.97 11.92 -2.25
C ALA A 12 -5.81 13.39 -1.87
N CYS A 13 -6.79 14.24 -2.18
CA CYS A 13 -6.79 15.65 -1.77
C CYS A 13 -6.80 15.80 -0.24
N ALA A 14 -7.63 15.05 0.47
CA ALA A 14 -7.68 15.09 1.93
C ALA A 14 -6.33 14.71 2.56
N MET A 15 -5.71 13.64 2.06
CA MET A 15 -4.37 13.21 2.48
C MET A 15 -3.33 14.30 2.19
N LEU A 16 -3.33 14.85 0.97
CA LEU A 16 -2.33 15.85 0.56
C LEU A 16 -2.45 17.15 1.38
N ILE A 17 -3.65 17.63 1.67
CA ILE A 17 -3.87 18.81 2.52
C ILE A 17 -3.26 18.60 3.91
N HIS A 18 -3.40 17.40 4.46
CA HIS A 18 -2.84 17.05 5.76
C HIS A 18 -1.30 16.91 5.70
N ASP A 19 -0.77 16.34 4.62
CA ASP A 19 0.64 15.94 4.52
C ASP A 19 1.56 17.03 3.95
N ILE A 20 1.07 17.95 3.12
CA ILE A 20 1.86 19.08 2.58
C ILE A 20 2.61 19.88 3.67
N PRO A 21 1.98 20.34 4.77
CA PRO A 21 2.69 21.11 5.79
C PRO A 21 3.78 20.28 6.49
N LYS A 22 3.52 18.99 6.71
CA LYS A 22 4.48 18.05 7.32
C LYS A 22 5.66 17.78 6.39
N CYS A 23 5.39 17.56 5.11
CA CYS A 23 6.39 17.27 4.09
C CYS A 23 7.35 18.45 3.88
N LYS A 24 6.87 19.70 4.01
CA LYS A 24 7.71 20.91 4.00
C LYS A 24 8.73 20.93 5.13
N GLN A 25 8.36 20.46 6.32
CA GLN A 25 9.23 20.45 7.51
C GLN A 25 10.07 19.17 7.64
N ALA A 26 9.74 18.13 6.87
CA ALA A 26 10.37 16.81 6.93
C ALA A 26 11.80 16.78 6.33
N THR A 27 12.62 15.86 6.83
CA THR A 27 13.99 15.64 6.32
C THR A 27 13.98 14.99 4.94
N ARG A 28 15.12 14.98 4.23
CA ARG A 28 15.22 14.33 2.91
C ARG A 28 14.89 12.83 2.96
N HIS A 29 15.28 12.14 4.05
CA HIS A 29 14.99 10.72 4.24
C HIS A 29 13.50 10.47 4.47
N ASP A 30 12.84 11.31 5.27
CA ASP A 30 11.40 11.21 5.50
C ASP A 30 10.61 11.43 4.20
N ARG A 31 11.04 12.39 3.37
CA ARG A 31 10.44 12.62 2.04
C ARG A 31 10.63 11.43 1.11
N LEU A 32 11.80 10.80 1.11
CA LEU A 32 12.06 9.59 0.34
C LEU A 32 11.18 8.44 0.81
N ALA A 33 11.07 8.22 2.12
CA ALA A 33 10.18 7.20 2.70
C ALA A 33 8.72 7.46 2.33
N TYR A 34 8.28 8.73 2.40
CA TYR A 34 6.94 9.13 2.00
C TYR A 34 6.67 8.82 0.52
N ILE A 35 7.59 9.17 -0.38
CA ILE A 35 7.48 8.87 -1.82
C ILE A 35 7.42 7.35 -2.05
N LEU A 36 8.25 6.58 -1.35
CA LEU A 36 8.27 5.12 -1.43
C LEU A 36 6.94 4.49 -1.01
N ILE A 37 6.26 5.07 -0.03
CA ILE A 37 4.92 4.62 0.41
C ILE A 37 3.82 5.14 -0.52
N LEU A 38 3.99 6.34 -1.08
CA LEU A 38 3.02 6.94 -1.99
C LEU A 38 2.95 6.19 -3.33
N ALA A 39 4.08 5.67 -3.84
CA ALA A 39 4.14 4.92 -5.08
C ALA A 39 3.18 3.71 -5.13
N PRO A 40 3.18 2.76 -4.17
CA PRO A 40 2.24 1.65 -4.15
C PRO A 40 0.79 2.10 -3.94
N LEU A 41 0.55 3.18 -3.19
CA LEU A 41 -0.79 3.76 -3.02
C LEU A 41 -1.35 4.27 -4.36
N LEU A 42 -0.54 4.98 -5.15
CA LEU A 42 -0.92 5.47 -6.48
C LEU A 42 -1.18 4.31 -7.44
N TYR A 43 -0.34 3.28 -7.40
CA TYR A 43 -0.55 2.05 -8.17
C TYR A 43 -1.92 1.42 -7.87
N LEU A 44 -2.24 1.22 -6.58
CA LEU A 44 -3.54 0.72 -6.12
C LEU A 44 -4.70 1.60 -6.60
N GLY A 45 -4.55 2.92 -6.52
CA GLY A 45 -5.52 3.89 -7.02
C GLY A 45 -5.82 3.69 -8.50
N ILE A 46 -4.78 3.52 -9.31
CA ILE A 46 -4.89 3.25 -10.75
C ILE A 46 -5.63 1.93 -11.01
N VAL A 47 -5.25 0.86 -10.31
CA VAL A 47 -5.90 -0.45 -10.40
C VAL A 47 -7.40 -0.34 -10.03
N PHE A 48 -7.70 0.37 -8.95
CA PHE A 48 -9.07 0.60 -8.49
C PHE A 48 -9.92 1.36 -9.53
N ILE A 49 -9.39 2.45 -10.09
CA ILE A 49 -10.10 3.31 -11.04
C ILE A 49 -10.35 2.60 -12.37
N TRP A 50 -9.32 1.96 -12.94
CA TRP A 50 -9.44 1.26 -14.22
C TRP A 50 -10.10 -0.12 -14.09
N GLY A 51 -10.22 -0.66 -12.88
CA GLY A 51 -10.79 -1.99 -12.66
C GLY A 51 -9.99 -3.10 -13.35
N LYS A 52 -8.72 -2.85 -13.69
CA LYS A 52 -7.84 -3.88 -14.25
C LYS A 52 -7.54 -4.91 -13.17
N SER A 53 -7.53 -6.18 -13.55
CA SER A 53 -7.18 -7.31 -12.65
C SER A 53 -5.67 -7.44 -12.46
N TRP A 54 -5.00 -6.30 -12.29
CA TRP A 54 -3.57 -6.26 -11.98
C TRP A 54 -3.33 -6.78 -10.56
N PRO A 55 -2.16 -7.41 -10.32
CA PRO A 55 -1.88 -8.05 -9.05
C PRO A 55 -1.89 -7.01 -7.93
N ASN A 56 -2.71 -7.25 -6.92
CA ASN A 56 -2.74 -6.40 -5.74
C ASN A 56 -1.46 -6.61 -4.90
N LEU A 57 -1.11 -5.65 -4.04
CA LEU A 57 0.14 -5.69 -3.27
C LEU A 57 0.24 -6.88 -2.33
N ASP A 58 -0.88 -7.43 -1.87
CA ASP A 58 -0.93 -8.69 -1.10
C ASP A 58 -0.28 -9.86 -1.86
N THR A 59 -0.33 -9.83 -3.20
CA THR A 59 0.33 -10.84 -4.04
C THR A 59 1.84 -10.88 -3.84
N LEU A 60 2.49 -9.74 -3.55
CA LEU A 60 3.91 -9.71 -3.22
C LEU A 60 4.18 -10.38 -1.85
N PHE A 61 3.29 -10.16 -0.89
CA PHE A 61 3.39 -10.78 0.43
C PHE A 61 3.11 -12.28 0.40
N ASN A 62 2.29 -12.76 -0.56
CA ASN A 62 2.09 -14.18 -0.80
C ASN A 62 3.39 -14.93 -1.18
N LEU A 63 4.42 -14.23 -1.67
CA LEU A 63 5.74 -14.82 -1.90
C LEU A 63 6.38 -15.32 -0.59
N PHE A 64 6.03 -14.70 0.53
CA PHE A 64 6.46 -15.10 1.87
C PHE A 64 5.48 -16.06 2.55
N ALA A 65 4.37 -16.44 1.91
CA ALA A 65 3.43 -17.40 2.49
C ALA A 65 4.06 -18.80 2.72
N PRO A 66 4.91 -19.35 1.83
CA PRO A 66 5.61 -20.61 2.12
C PRO A 66 6.51 -20.57 3.36
N PRO A 67 7.46 -19.62 3.52
CA PRO A 67 8.27 -19.55 4.74
C PRO A 67 7.43 -19.23 5.98
N ALA A 68 6.42 -18.37 5.88
CA ALA A 68 5.51 -18.08 6.99
C ALA A 68 4.80 -19.34 7.48
N ARG A 69 4.31 -20.19 6.58
CA ARG A 69 3.69 -21.49 6.94
C ARG A 69 4.66 -22.42 7.65
N GLN A 70 5.94 -22.41 7.28
CA GLN A 70 6.96 -23.22 7.93
C GLN A 70 7.24 -22.75 9.36
N ILE A 71 7.30 -21.44 9.58
CA ILE A 71 7.44 -20.84 10.91
C ILE A 71 6.22 -21.19 11.78
N VAL A 72 5.01 -21.02 11.26
CA VAL A 72 3.77 -21.36 12.00
C VAL A 72 3.74 -22.83 12.38
N ARG A 73 4.09 -23.76 11.48
CA ARG A 73 4.21 -25.19 11.82
C ARG A 73 5.22 -25.45 12.92
N TRP A 74 6.38 -24.80 12.88
CA TRP A 74 7.39 -24.97 13.93
C TRP A 74 6.94 -24.43 15.30
N LEU A 75 6.13 -23.37 15.32
CA LEU A 75 5.59 -22.76 16.54
C LEU A 75 4.29 -23.41 17.03
N ASP A 76 3.59 -24.18 16.20
CA ASP A 76 2.33 -24.82 16.56
C ASP A 76 2.60 -26.16 17.27
N PRO A 77 2.43 -26.25 18.61
CA PRO A 77 2.71 -27.46 19.38
C PRO A 77 1.75 -28.61 19.04
N ALA A 78 0.67 -28.35 18.29
CA ALA A 78 -0.28 -29.37 17.83
C ALA A 78 0.10 -30.00 16.48
N SER A 79 1.23 -29.63 15.87
CA SER A 79 1.63 -30.08 14.53
C SER A 79 2.53 -31.33 14.48
N THR A 80 2.68 -32.04 15.61
CA THR A 80 3.41 -33.33 15.71
C THR A 80 2.46 -34.51 15.79
#